data_AF-A0A1Y3NS89-F1
#
_entry.id   AF-A0A1Y3NS89-F1
#
_cell.length_a   1.000
_cell.length_b   1.000
_cell.length_c   1.000
_cell.angle_alpha   90.00
_cell.angle_beta   90.00
_cell.angle_gamma   90.00
#
_symmetry.space_group_name_H-M   'P 1'
#
loop_
_entity.id
_entity.type
_entity.pdbx_description
1 polymer ?
#
loop_
_entity_poly.entity_id
_entity_poly.type
_entity_poly.pdbx_seq_one_letter_code
_entity_poly.pdbx_strand_id
1 'polypeptide(L)' 'PENMYCADCGAREPKYASVNLGVFICGKCRRIHQLLGQQVSIVKSIETDIWTPEEMKVV' A
#
# COMPACT_ATOMS: atom_id res chain seq x y z
N PRO A 1 -9.80 5.61 10.98
CA PRO A 1 -10.53 6.35 9.91
C PRO A 1 -9.68 6.64 8.68
N GLU A 2 -8.39 6.91 8.85
CA GLU A 2 -7.47 7.33 7.78
C GLU A 2 -7.19 6.23 6.74
N ASN A 3 -7.18 4.95 7.14
CA ASN A 3 -6.94 3.80 6.26
C ASN A 3 -8.07 3.56 5.22
N MET A 4 -9.13 4.37 5.26
CA MET A 4 -10.21 4.34 4.26
C MET A 4 -9.88 5.15 3.01
N TYR A 5 -8.75 5.86 2.99
CA TYR A 5 -8.35 6.74 1.90
C TYR A 5 -6.90 6.45 1.47
N CYS A 6 -6.64 6.59 0.17
CA CYS A 6 -5.31 6.48 -0.41
C CYS A 6 -4.43 7.62 0.10
N ALA A 7 -3.27 7.28 0.64
CA ALA A 7 -2.31 8.23 1.19
C ALA A 7 -1.86 9.30 0.18
N ASP A 8 -1.75 8.95 -1.10
CA ASP A 8 -1.21 9.87 -2.11
C ASP A 8 -2.24 10.80 -2.76
N CYS A 9 -3.51 10.40 -2.81
CA CYS A 9 -4.50 11.09 -3.66
C CYS A 9 -5.90 11.21 -3.03
N GLY A 10 -6.11 10.67 -1.83
CA GLY A 10 -7.38 10.75 -1.11
C GLY A 10 -8.51 9.93 -1.73
N ALA A 11 -8.24 9.08 -2.72
CA ALA A 11 -9.25 8.16 -3.25
C ALA A 11 -9.72 7.19 -2.16
N ARG A 12 -11.03 6.95 -2.08
CA ARG A 12 -11.62 6.02 -1.09
C ARG A 12 -11.20 4.57 -1.37
N GLU A 13 -11.27 3.75 -0.33
CA GLU A 13 -11.12 2.29 -0.38
C GLU A 13 -9.80 1.86 -1.05
N PRO A 14 -8.64 2.16 -0.44
CA PRO A 14 -7.38 1.65 -0.92
C PRO A 14 -7.39 0.11 -0.89
N LYS A 15 -6.82 -0.51 -1.93
CA LYS A 15 -6.77 -1.97 -2.10
C LYS A 15 -5.37 -2.56 -2.02
N TYR A 16 -4.38 -1.68 -1.89
CA TYR A 16 -2.97 -2.01 -1.85
C TYR A 16 -2.31 -1.25 -0.70
N ALA A 17 -1.15 -1.72 -0.29
CA ALA A 17 -0.30 -1.02 0.66
C ALA A 17 1.15 -1.05 0.20
N SER A 18 1.92 -0.04 0.59
CA SER A 18 3.38 -0.09 0.55
C SER A 18 3.89 -0.52 1.92
N VAL A 19 4.27 -1.80 2.07
CA VAL A 19 4.52 -2.39 3.39
C VAL A 19 5.76 -1.84 4.09
N ASN A 20 6.77 -1.42 3.34
CA ASN A 20 7.96 -0.78 3.89
C ASN A 20 7.74 0.71 4.24
N LEU A 21 6.70 1.34 3.69
CA LEU A 21 6.38 2.75 3.94
C LEU A 21 5.22 2.92 4.92
N GLY A 22 4.48 1.85 5.26
CA GLY A 22 3.37 1.92 6.21
C GLY A 22 2.15 2.68 5.68
N VAL A 23 1.86 2.61 4.38
CA VAL A 23 0.77 3.41 3.76
C VAL A 23 -0.16 2.58 2.89
N PHE A 24 -1.46 2.91 2.92
CA PHE A 24 -2.48 2.34 2.03
C PHE A 24 -2.66 3.20 0.77
N ILE A 25 -2.72 2.56 -0.39
CA ILE A 25 -2.80 3.23 -1.70
C ILE A 25 -3.87 2.62 -2.62
N CYS A 26 -4.44 3.46 -3.49
CA CYS A 26 -5.40 3.02 -4.50
C CYS A 26 -4.71 2.33 -5.69
N GLY A 27 -5.48 1.65 -6.53
CA GLY A 27 -4.95 0.94 -7.71
C GLY A 27 -4.26 1.84 -8.74
N LYS A 28 -4.56 3.14 -8.79
CA LYS A 28 -3.86 4.09 -9.67
C LYS A 28 -2.46 4.38 -9.13
N CYS A 29 -2.35 4.79 -7.87
CA CYS A 29 -1.07 5.09 -7.23
C CYS A 29 -0.18 3.86 -7.08
N ARG A 30 -0.78 2.68 -6.88
CA ARG A 30 -0.08 1.38 -6.93
C ARG A 30 0.81 1.25 -8.17
N ARG A 31 0.33 1.65 -9.36
CA ARG A 31 1.11 1.57 -10.60
C ARG A 31 2.35 2.47 -10.56
N ILE A 32 2.23 3.65 -9.95
CA ILE A 32 3.35 4.58 -9.77
C ILE A 32 4.37 3.96 -8.83
N HIS A 33 3.93 3.45 -7.68
CA HIS A 33 4.80 2.76 -6.72
C HIS A 33 5.55 1.57 -7.33
N GLN A 34 4.89 0.79 -8.21
CA GLN A 34 5.54 -0.29 -8.94
C GLN A 34 6.66 0.19 -9.88
N LEU A 35 6.51 1.37 -10.48
CA LEU A 35 7.54 1.97 -11.35
C LEU A 35 8.75 2.49 -10.56
N LEU A 36 8.57 2.86 -9.29
CA LEU A 36 9.68 3.27 -8.41
C LEU A 36 10.61 2.11 -8.06
N GLY A 37 10.10 0.87 -8.15
CA GLY A 37 10.84 -0.35 -7.82
C GLY A 37 10.83 -0.69 -6.33
N GLN A 38 11.10 -1.97 -6.03
CA GLN A 38 10.97 -2.55 -4.68
C GLN A 38 11.97 -1.96 -3.67
N GLN A 39 13.07 -1.36 -4.14
CA GLN A 39 14.02 -0.67 -3.27
C GLN A 39 13.42 0.58 -2.62
N VAL A 40 12.39 1.16 -3.25
CA VAL A 40 11.69 2.37 -2.78
C VAL A 40 10.34 2.01 -2.17
N SER A 41 9.54 1.21 -2.87
CA SER A 41 8.20 0.81 -2.41
C SER A 41 7.92 -0.66 -2.67
N ILE A 42 7.66 -1.39 -1.58
CA ILE A 42 7.27 -2.79 -1.59
C ILE A 42 5.74 -2.85 -1.55
N VAL A 43 5.12 -3.05 -2.70
CA VAL A 43 3.65 -3.03 -2.83
C VAL A 43 3.05 -4.41 -2.61
N LYS A 44 2.05 -4.52 -1.74
CA LYS A 44 1.19 -5.70 -1.56
C LYS A 44 -0.30 -5.37 -1.71
N SER A 45 -1.06 -6.34 -2.19
CA SER A 45 -2.52 -6.38 -2.19
C SER A 45 -3.02 -6.73 -0.79
N ILE A 46 -4.04 -6.01 -0.33
CA ILE A 46 -4.64 -6.25 0.99
C ILE A 46 -5.36 -7.60 1.04
N GLU A 47 -6.00 -8.00 -0.06
CA GLU A 47 -6.87 -9.18 -0.10
C GLU A 47 -6.14 -10.45 -0.55
N THR A 48 -5.12 -10.33 -1.42
CA THR A 48 -4.59 -11.48 -2.17
C THR A 48 -3.15 -11.86 -1.85
N ASP A 49 -2.36 -10.94 -1.26
CA ASP A 49 -0.97 -11.24 -0.94
C ASP A 49 -0.84 -11.79 0.48
N ILE A 50 0.22 -12.55 0.74
CA ILE A 50 0.54 -13.07 2.07
C ILE A 50 1.30 -12.00 2.84
N TRP A 51 0.88 -11.77 4.09
CA TRP A 51 1.43 -10.77 5.00
C TRP A 51 2.17 -11.43 6.16
N THR A 52 3.32 -10.88 6.53
CA THR A 52 3.99 -11.27 7.76
C THR A 52 3.44 -10.47 8.95
N PRO A 53 3.53 -11.00 10.18
CA PRO A 53 3.15 -10.27 11.38
C PRO A 53 3.87 -8.93 11.55
N GLU A 54 5.11 -8.82 11.07
CA GLU A 54 5.91 -7.61 11.13
C GLU A 54 5.36 -6.53 10.19
N GLU A 55 4.97 -6.90 8.97
CA GLU A 55 4.38 -5.98 8.00
C GLU A 55 3.04 -5.41 8.50
N MET A 56 2.22 -6.24 9.12
CA MET A 56 0.93 -5.82 9.69
C MET A 56 1.05 -4.88 10.90
N LYS A 57 2.22 -4.81 11.56
CA LYS A 57 2.46 -3.87 12.67
C LYS A 57 2.87 -2.49 12.17
N VAL A 58 3.38 -2.41 10.94
CA VAL A 58 3.92 -1.18 10.35
C VAL A 58 2.86 -0.42 9.56
N VAL A 59 1.96 -1.16 8.88
CA VAL A 59 0.91 -0.62 8.00
C VAL A 59 -0.36 -0.23 8.75
#